data_AF-A0A3D3DH39-F1
#
_entry.id   AF-A0A3D3DH39-F1
#
_cell.length_a   1.000
_cell.length_b   1.000
_cell.length_c   1.000
_cell.angle_alpha   90.00
_cell.angle_beta   90.00
_cell.angle_gamma   90.00
#
_symmetry.space_group_name_H-M   'P 1'
#
loop_
_entity.id
_entity.type
_entity.pdbx_description
1 polymer ?
#
loop_
_entity_poly.entity_id
_entity_poly.type
_entity_poly.pdbx_seq_one_letter_code
_entity_poly.pdbx_strand_id
1 'polypeptide(L)'
;MRARKTKTQIRQEQIAAAALELMARHGPKSLNLAALAHQIGVVPSAIYRHYPGKDAVLDAVLDLIASRLQENVNAVRQEESAAPGRLRRLLALHVHLLQNNMAIPRVVLSEEVFKANTRRRQRVHRIIQDYLGKVAQLVREGQQDGTLRPDVPADTAAVMFLGLIHPAAILWLTSNGAFNVGLHTERAWSLFANMIVAQPAPLAGRLHFATVERRQAVNTSTRDNYENEHRPSPRNRRQSPRRSGVRWSAGRVPGAARTARRAAVTLQSPPQPPRENGYGSPSPG
;
A
#
# COMPACT_ATOMS: atom_id res chain seq x y z
N MET A 1 4.01 29.59 -11.53
CA MET A 1 3.06 29.71 -12.66
C MET A 1 3.11 28.40 -13.46
N ARG A 2 2.05 27.57 -13.47
CA ARG A 2 2.05 26.33 -14.29
C ARG A 2 1.97 26.73 -15.77
N ALA A 3 2.90 26.26 -16.59
CA ALA A 3 2.81 26.45 -18.04
C ALA A 3 1.51 25.82 -18.57
N ARG A 4 0.76 26.56 -19.40
CA ARG A 4 -0.49 26.09 -19.98
C ARG A 4 -0.21 24.97 -20.97
N LYS A 5 -0.86 23.80 -20.80
CA LYS A 5 -0.69 22.66 -21.72
C LYS A 5 -1.14 23.03 -23.13
N THR A 6 -0.41 22.57 -24.14
CA THR A 6 -0.78 22.76 -25.56
C THR A 6 -1.95 21.86 -25.95
N LYS A 7 -2.63 22.17 -27.07
CA LYS A 7 -3.69 21.31 -27.63
C LYS A 7 -3.19 19.88 -27.88
N THR A 8 -1.94 19.75 -28.35
CA THR A 8 -1.27 18.46 -28.58
C THR A 8 -1.06 17.67 -27.29
N GLN A 9 -0.58 18.32 -26.22
CA GLN A 9 -0.38 17.67 -24.92
C GLN A 9 -1.69 17.18 -24.31
N ILE A 10 -2.75 18.00 -24.38
CA ILE A 10 -4.09 17.60 -23.93
C ILE A 10 -4.56 16.36 -24.70
N ARG A 11 -4.38 16.35 -26.03
CA ARG A 11 -4.76 15.19 -26.86
C ARG A 11 -3.95 13.94 -26.53
N GLN A 12 -2.64 14.07 -26.32
CA GLN A 12 -1.76 12.97 -25.92
C GLN A 12 -2.17 12.35 -24.58
N GLU A 13 -2.55 13.19 -23.60
CA GLU A 13 -3.06 12.74 -22.30
C GLU A 13 -4.41 12.03 -22.43
N GLN A 14 -5.33 12.55 -23.25
CA GLN A 14 -6.62 11.89 -23.54
C GLN A 14 -6.42 10.51 -24.16
N ILE A 15 -5.51 10.39 -25.13
CA ILE A 15 -5.17 9.11 -25.77
C ILE A 15 -4.58 8.14 -24.73
N ALA A 16 -3.63 8.59 -23.90
CA ALA A 16 -3.03 7.74 -22.88
C ALA A 16 -4.05 7.31 -21.80
N ALA A 17 -4.95 8.20 -21.38
CA ALA A 17 -5.99 7.88 -20.41
C ALA A 17 -6.97 6.82 -20.94
N ALA A 18 -7.46 7.00 -22.17
CA ALA A 18 -8.35 6.03 -22.80
C ALA A 18 -7.65 4.70 -23.09
N ALA A 19 -6.37 4.73 -23.46
CA ALA A 19 -5.57 3.51 -23.63
C ALA A 19 -5.43 2.74 -22.31
N LEU A 20 -5.18 3.45 -21.20
CA LEU A 20 -5.14 2.84 -19.87
C LEU A 20 -6.47 2.18 -19.52
N GLU A 21 -7.61 2.84 -19.77
CA GLU A 21 -8.94 2.27 -19.55
C GLU A 21 -9.20 1.00 -20.38
N LEU A 22 -8.83 0.99 -21.67
CA LEU A 22 -8.96 -0.20 -22.53
C LEU A 22 -8.17 -1.42 -22.01
N MET A 23 -7.09 -1.17 -21.28
CA MET A 23 -6.25 -2.22 -20.70
C MET A 23 -6.76 -2.74 -19.35
N ALA A 24 -7.84 -2.18 -18.79
CA ALA A 24 -8.33 -2.54 -17.46
C ALA A 24 -8.69 -4.02 -17.32
N ARG A 25 -9.35 -4.60 -18.33
CA ARG A 25 -9.84 -5.99 -18.28
C ARG A 25 -8.79 -7.02 -18.68
N HIS A 26 -7.97 -6.72 -19.69
CA HIS A 26 -7.13 -7.73 -20.37
C HIS A 26 -5.65 -7.33 -20.47
N GLY A 27 -5.25 -6.24 -19.81
CA GLY A 27 -3.86 -5.79 -19.74
C GLY A 27 -3.31 -5.27 -21.08
N PRO A 28 -2.00 -5.04 -21.18
CA PRO A 28 -1.39 -4.42 -22.36
C PRO A 28 -1.60 -5.17 -23.68
N LYS A 29 -1.78 -6.49 -23.63
CA LYS A 29 -2.04 -7.30 -24.82
C LYS A 29 -3.34 -6.87 -25.54
N SER A 30 -4.36 -6.38 -24.83
CA SER A 30 -5.64 -5.98 -25.44
C SER A 30 -5.66 -4.60 -26.07
N LEU A 31 -4.62 -3.78 -25.89
CA LEU A 31 -4.61 -2.44 -26.47
C LEU A 31 -4.66 -2.52 -28.01
N ASN A 32 -5.71 -1.95 -28.59
CA ASN A 32 -6.00 -1.87 -30.01
C ASN A 32 -6.22 -0.40 -30.40
N LEU A 33 -5.45 0.11 -31.36
CA LEU A 33 -5.49 1.53 -31.73
C LEU A 33 -6.78 1.94 -32.45
N ALA A 34 -7.45 1.03 -33.16
CA ALA A 34 -8.74 1.31 -33.77
C ALA A 34 -9.84 1.42 -32.71
N ALA A 35 -9.85 0.50 -31.74
CA ALA A 35 -10.77 0.57 -30.60
C ALA A 35 -10.53 1.83 -29.75
N LEU A 36 -9.25 2.21 -29.56
CA LEU A 36 -8.85 3.44 -28.88
C LEU A 36 -9.35 4.69 -29.60
N ALA A 37 -9.18 4.74 -30.93
CA ALA A 37 -9.67 5.85 -31.74
C ALA A 37 -11.19 5.99 -31.64
N HIS A 38 -11.91 4.87 -31.74
CA HIS A 38 -13.36 4.82 -31.56
C HIS A 38 -13.79 5.32 -30.16
N GLN A 39 -13.12 4.87 -29.09
CA GLN A 39 -13.44 5.27 -27.72
C GLN A 39 -13.33 6.77 -27.48
N ILE A 40 -12.37 7.45 -28.12
CA ILE A 40 -12.17 8.90 -27.96
C ILE A 40 -12.81 9.72 -29.10
N GLY A 41 -13.62 9.10 -29.95
CA GLY A 41 -14.38 9.77 -31.01
C GLY A 41 -13.51 10.34 -32.14
N VAL A 42 -12.43 9.66 -32.52
CA VAL A 42 -11.54 10.07 -33.62
C VAL A 42 -11.32 8.95 -34.62
N VAL A 43 -10.87 9.32 -35.83
CA VAL A 43 -10.41 8.34 -36.83
C VAL A 43 -9.06 7.74 -36.42
N PRO A 44 -8.76 6.46 -36.74
CA PRO A 44 -7.49 5.82 -36.39
C PRO A 44 -6.24 6.60 -36.81
N SER A 45 -6.28 7.26 -37.97
CA SER A 45 -5.18 8.10 -38.46
C SER A 45 -4.82 9.26 -37.52
N ALA A 46 -5.77 9.74 -36.70
CA ALA A 46 -5.50 10.78 -35.71
C ALA A 46 -4.63 10.27 -34.54
N ILE A 47 -4.75 8.99 -34.17
CA ILE A 47 -3.86 8.38 -33.15
C ILE A 47 -2.44 8.29 -33.71
N TYR A 48 -2.29 7.85 -34.97
CA TYR A 48 -1.01 7.70 -35.63
C TYR A 48 -0.23 9.01 -35.79
N ARG A 49 -0.91 10.18 -35.80
CA ARG A 49 -0.25 11.50 -35.77
C ARG A 49 0.48 11.78 -34.46
N HIS A 50 0.05 11.17 -33.35
CA HIS A 50 0.66 11.38 -32.03
C HIS A 50 1.57 10.23 -31.62
N TYR A 51 1.26 9.01 -32.05
CA TYR A 51 1.98 7.81 -31.66
C TYR A 51 2.17 6.89 -32.87
N PRO A 52 3.41 6.53 -33.23
CA PRO A 52 3.69 5.70 -34.40
C PRO A 52 3.14 4.27 -34.28
N GLY A 53 2.75 3.84 -33.08
CA GLY A 53 2.16 2.52 -32.86
C GLY A 53 1.80 2.25 -31.39
N LYS A 54 1.31 1.03 -31.15
CA LYS A 54 0.85 0.54 -29.85
C LYS A 54 1.92 0.68 -28.75
N ASP A 55 3.17 0.42 -29.10
CA ASP A 55 4.29 0.52 -28.17
C ASP A 55 4.52 1.93 -27.64
N ALA A 56 4.35 2.95 -28.49
CA ALA A 56 4.47 4.35 -28.10
C ALA A 56 3.28 4.81 -27.24
N VAL A 57 2.09 4.28 -27.50
CA VAL A 57 0.92 4.52 -26.64
C VAL A 57 1.12 3.88 -25.26
N LEU A 58 1.63 2.66 -25.18
CA LEU A 58 1.94 2.00 -23.91
C LEU A 58 3.01 2.78 -23.12
N ASP A 59 4.01 3.29 -23.81
CA ASP A 59 5.02 4.16 -23.23
C ASP A 59 4.39 5.45 -22.65
N ALA A 60 3.46 6.08 -23.37
CA ALA A 60 2.73 7.25 -22.89
C ALA A 60 1.81 6.95 -21.70
N VAL A 61 1.25 5.73 -21.61
CA VAL A 61 0.49 5.29 -20.44
C VAL A 61 1.38 5.23 -19.18
N LEU A 62 2.61 4.74 -19.31
CA LEU A 62 3.56 4.74 -18.19
C LEU A 62 3.92 6.17 -17.75
N ASP A 63 4.06 7.11 -18.69
CA ASP A 63 4.26 8.54 -18.39
C ASP A 63 3.07 9.17 -17.68
N LEU A 64 1.86 8.82 -18.11
CA LEU A 64 0.64 9.28 -17.46
C LEU A 64 0.58 8.80 -16.00
N ILE A 65 0.92 7.53 -15.74
CA ILE A 65 0.96 6.97 -14.38
C ILE A 65 2.02 7.71 -13.54
N ALA A 66 3.22 7.90 -14.08
CA ALA A 66 4.29 8.65 -13.41
C ALA A 66 3.86 10.09 -13.07
N SER A 67 3.21 10.76 -14.02
CA SER A 67 2.72 12.13 -13.85
C SER A 67 1.66 12.23 -12.76
N ARG A 68 0.70 11.29 -12.72
CA ARG A 68 -0.33 11.23 -11.67
C ARG A 68 0.27 11.00 -10.27
N LEU A 69 1.26 10.10 -10.16
CA LEU A 69 2.00 9.90 -8.90
C LEU A 69 2.74 11.18 -8.47
N GLN A 70 3.36 11.86 -9.42
CA GLN A 70 4.04 13.13 -9.16
C GLN A 70 3.08 14.23 -8.71
N GLU A 71 1.91 14.33 -9.34
CA GLU A 71 0.86 15.27 -8.96
C GLU A 71 0.38 15.03 -7.53
N ASN A 72 0.17 13.79 -7.14
CA ASN A 72 -0.20 13.42 -5.76
C ASN A 72 0.87 13.84 -4.74
N VAL A 73 2.16 13.60 -5.05
CA VAL A 73 3.26 14.05 -4.18
C VAL A 73 3.29 15.57 -4.09
N ASN A 74 3.15 16.27 -5.22
CA ASN A 74 3.15 17.73 -5.23
C ASN A 74 2.00 18.32 -4.43
N ALA A 75 0.81 17.69 -4.50
CA ALA A 75 -0.36 18.12 -3.74
C ALA A 75 -0.10 18.06 -2.23
N VAL A 76 0.43 16.95 -1.71
CA VAL A 76 0.68 16.83 -0.26
C VAL A 76 1.81 17.74 0.24
N ARG A 77 2.80 18.06 -0.61
CA ARG A 77 3.86 19.01 -0.25
C ARG A 77 3.37 20.46 -0.12
N GLN A 78 2.24 20.78 -0.73
CA GLN A 78 1.62 22.11 -0.64
C GLN A 78 0.69 22.23 0.56
N GLU A 79 0.40 21.14 1.28
CA GLU A 79 -0.43 21.17 2.49
C GLU A 79 0.37 21.67 3.70
N GLU A 80 -0.28 22.45 4.57
CA GLU A 80 0.29 22.93 5.84
C GLU A 80 0.40 21.84 6.92
N SER A 81 0.03 20.60 6.60
CA SER A 81 0.09 19.46 7.52
C SER A 81 1.53 19.02 7.83
N ALA A 82 1.74 18.50 9.04
CA ALA A 82 3.00 17.85 9.43
C ALA A 82 3.29 16.60 8.58
N ALA A 83 4.55 16.17 8.54
CA ALA A 83 4.99 15.04 7.71
C ALA A 83 4.15 13.74 7.87
N PRO A 84 3.75 13.29 9.09
CA PRO A 84 2.85 12.14 9.24
C PRO A 84 1.51 12.34 8.52
N GLY A 85 0.95 13.55 8.58
CA GLY A 85 -0.29 13.92 7.90
C GLY A 85 -0.14 13.86 6.38
N ARG A 86 0.95 14.45 5.85
CA ARG A 86 1.27 14.41 4.41
C ARG A 86 1.46 12.98 3.89
N LEU A 87 2.16 12.12 4.64
CA LEU A 87 2.34 10.71 4.29
C LEU A 87 1.01 9.94 4.29
N ARG A 88 0.15 10.15 5.29
CA ARG A 88 -1.20 9.56 5.34
C ARG A 88 -2.03 9.99 4.14
N ARG A 89 -2.02 11.28 3.81
CA ARG A 89 -2.74 11.81 2.66
C ARG A 89 -2.19 11.24 1.35
N LEU A 90 -0.88 11.12 1.22
CA LEU A 90 -0.24 10.54 0.04
C LEU A 90 -0.65 9.08 -0.15
N LEU A 91 -0.73 8.31 0.95
CA LEU A 91 -1.22 6.94 0.93
C LEU A 91 -2.67 6.89 0.40
N ALA A 92 -3.55 7.73 0.94
CA ALA A 92 -4.95 7.83 0.49
C ALA A 92 -5.06 8.20 -1.01
N LEU A 93 -4.27 9.16 -1.48
CA LEU A 93 -4.24 9.55 -2.89
C LEU A 93 -3.73 8.41 -3.81
N HIS A 94 -2.76 7.63 -3.35
CA HIS A 94 -2.26 6.47 -4.08
C HIS A 94 -3.32 5.36 -4.14
N VAL A 95 -4.00 5.07 -3.03
CA VAL A 95 -5.10 4.10 -3.03
C VAL A 95 -6.23 4.54 -3.94
N HIS A 96 -6.61 5.82 -3.91
CA HIS A 96 -7.62 6.37 -4.79
C HIS A 96 -7.24 6.21 -6.28
N LEU A 97 -5.97 6.45 -6.61
CA LEU A 97 -5.44 6.23 -7.97
C LEU A 97 -5.59 4.77 -8.41
N LEU A 98 -5.35 3.80 -7.52
CA LEU A 98 -5.51 2.37 -7.80
C LEU A 98 -6.99 1.97 -7.94
N GLN A 99 -7.85 2.39 -7.01
CA GLN A 99 -9.27 2.04 -7.00
C GLN A 99 -10.01 2.58 -8.22
N ASN A 100 -9.68 3.80 -8.67
CA ASN A 100 -10.26 4.38 -9.87
C ASN A 100 -9.67 3.81 -11.17
N ASN A 101 -8.62 2.98 -11.08
CA ASN A 101 -7.93 2.51 -12.26
C ASN A 101 -7.28 1.13 -12.06
N MET A 102 -8.11 0.08 -12.17
CA MET A 102 -7.65 -1.31 -12.11
C MET A 102 -6.62 -1.67 -13.18
N ALA A 103 -6.53 -0.88 -14.25
CA ALA A 103 -5.53 -1.07 -15.29
C ALA A 103 -4.11 -0.74 -14.82
N ILE A 104 -3.93 0.17 -13.86
CA ILE A 104 -2.58 0.57 -13.40
C ILE A 104 -1.78 -0.63 -12.88
N PRO A 105 -2.21 -1.36 -11.83
CA PRO A 105 -1.45 -2.50 -11.35
C PRO A 105 -1.33 -3.59 -12.43
N ARG A 106 -2.35 -3.75 -13.28
CA ARG A 106 -2.33 -4.73 -14.37
C ARG A 106 -1.31 -4.42 -15.46
N VAL A 107 -1.11 -3.13 -15.79
CA VAL A 107 -0.12 -2.66 -16.77
C VAL A 107 1.27 -2.71 -16.15
N VAL A 108 1.44 -2.14 -14.95
CA VAL A 108 2.75 -2.06 -14.28
C VAL A 108 3.29 -3.45 -13.99
N LEU A 109 2.45 -4.39 -13.53
CA LEU A 109 2.83 -5.77 -13.21
C LEU A 109 2.74 -6.76 -14.39
N SER A 110 2.54 -6.27 -15.61
CA SER A 110 2.39 -7.12 -16.79
C SER A 110 3.70 -7.77 -17.23
N GLU A 111 3.59 -8.93 -17.87
CA GLU A 111 4.70 -9.57 -18.58
C GLU A 111 5.29 -8.62 -19.64
N GLU A 112 4.48 -7.82 -20.34
CA GLU A 112 4.95 -6.86 -21.36
C GLU A 112 5.95 -5.85 -20.79
N VAL A 113 5.76 -5.43 -19.54
CA VAL A 113 6.66 -4.52 -18.84
C VAL A 113 7.86 -5.27 -18.25
N PHE A 114 7.65 -6.47 -17.72
CA PHE A 114 8.68 -7.23 -17.00
C PHE A 114 9.49 -8.22 -17.83
N LYS A 115 9.22 -8.36 -19.13
CA LYS A 115 10.07 -9.11 -20.07
C LYS A 115 11.54 -8.68 -19.94
N ALA A 116 12.44 -9.66 -19.94
CA ALA A 116 13.85 -9.46 -19.66
C ALA A 116 14.47 -8.39 -20.59
N ASN A 117 15.18 -7.43 -19.99
CA ASN A 117 15.97 -6.38 -20.65
C ASN A 117 15.19 -5.37 -21.51
N THR A 118 13.91 -5.14 -21.20
CA THR A 118 13.12 -4.12 -21.90
C THR A 118 13.36 -2.71 -21.35
N ARG A 119 13.30 -1.71 -22.26
CA ARG A 119 13.26 -0.27 -21.95
C ARG A 119 12.16 0.09 -20.94
N ARG A 120 11.04 -0.64 -20.96
CA ARG A 120 9.88 -0.42 -20.07
C ARG A 120 10.16 -0.83 -18.64
N ARG A 121 10.82 -1.95 -18.40
CA ARG A 121 11.27 -2.35 -17.05
C ARG A 121 12.13 -1.26 -16.42
N GLN A 122 13.11 -0.74 -17.17
CA GLN A 122 13.96 0.37 -16.71
C GLN A 122 13.15 1.62 -16.42
N ARG A 123 12.16 1.93 -17.27
CA ARG A 123 11.26 3.07 -17.05
C ARG A 123 10.45 2.92 -15.77
N VAL A 124 9.80 1.77 -15.56
CA VAL A 124 9.04 1.50 -14.33
C VAL A 124 9.93 1.53 -13.11
N HIS A 125 11.14 0.98 -13.20
CA HIS A 125 12.13 1.09 -12.12
C HIS A 125 12.43 2.55 -11.77
N ARG A 126 12.67 3.43 -12.77
CA ARG A 126 12.86 4.87 -12.52
C ARG A 126 11.63 5.52 -11.88
N ILE A 127 10.43 5.22 -12.36
CA ILE A 127 9.18 5.75 -11.77
C ILE A 127 9.08 5.38 -10.29
N ILE A 128 9.41 4.13 -9.94
CA ILE A 128 9.39 3.65 -8.55
C ILE A 128 10.48 4.35 -7.73
N GLN A 129 11.71 4.45 -8.23
CA GLN A 129 12.82 5.13 -7.55
C GLN A 129 12.51 6.61 -7.31
N ASP A 130 11.99 7.30 -8.31
CA ASP A 130 11.59 8.71 -8.23
C ASP A 130 10.45 8.93 -7.23
N TYR A 131 9.55 7.96 -7.07
CA TYR A 131 8.49 8.00 -6.07
C TYR A 131 9.06 7.77 -4.66
N LEU A 132 9.86 6.71 -4.48
CA LEU A 132 10.51 6.38 -3.21
C LEU A 132 11.39 7.52 -2.70
N GLY A 133 12.18 8.14 -3.57
CA GLY A 133 13.03 9.28 -3.20
C GLY A 133 12.22 10.47 -2.67
N LYS A 134 11.01 10.70 -3.21
CA LYS A 134 10.12 11.77 -2.74
C LYS A 134 9.44 11.43 -1.42
N VAL A 135 9.06 10.17 -1.22
CA VAL A 135 8.55 9.70 0.08
C VAL A 135 9.64 9.80 1.14
N ALA A 136 10.87 9.38 0.83
CA ALA A 136 12.01 9.50 1.73
C ALA A 136 12.31 10.97 2.06
N GLN A 137 12.11 11.88 1.11
CA GLN A 137 12.24 13.31 1.36
C GLN A 137 11.19 13.82 2.36
N LEU A 138 9.92 13.41 2.25
CA LEU A 138 8.90 13.74 3.25
C LEU A 138 9.25 13.19 4.64
N VAL A 139 9.86 12.00 4.70
CA VAL A 139 10.35 11.43 5.96
C VAL A 139 11.48 12.28 6.55
N ARG A 140 12.47 12.66 5.74
CA ARG A 140 13.57 13.53 6.18
C ARG A 140 13.09 14.91 6.66
N GLU A 141 12.13 15.50 5.97
CA GLU A 141 11.48 16.76 6.40
C GLU A 141 10.85 16.59 7.79
N GLY A 142 10.12 15.49 8.02
CA GLY A 142 9.55 15.17 9.34
C GLY A 142 10.57 14.83 10.43
N GLN A 143 11.76 14.34 10.06
CA GLN A 143 12.85 14.12 11.01
C GLN A 143 13.50 15.43 11.44
N GLN A 144 13.58 16.39 10.52
CA GLN A 144 14.13 17.72 10.79
C GLN A 144 13.21 18.55 11.69
N ASP A 145 11.89 18.44 11.52
CA ASP A 145 10.90 19.15 12.36
C ASP A 145 10.53 18.39 13.65
N GLY A 146 11.09 17.19 13.86
CA GLY A 146 10.87 16.37 15.05
C GLY A 146 9.54 15.61 15.10
N THR A 147 8.73 15.66 14.04
CA THR A 147 7.45 14.92 13.97
C THR A 147 7.65 13.43 13.67
N LEU A 148 8.79 13.06 13.09
CA LEU A 148 9.20 11.68 12.81
C LEU A 148 10.51 11.35 13.54
N ARG A 149 10.65 10.07 13.86
CA ARG A 149 11.80 9.51 14.58
C ARG A 149 13.10 9.65 13.78
N PRO A 150 14.17 10.21 14.36
CA PRO A 150 15.44 10.39 13.68
C PRO A 150 16.24 9.09 13.50
N ASP A 151 15.93 8.04 14.28
CA ASP A 151 16.61 6.75 14.24
C ASP A 151 16.08 5.80 13.16
N VAL A 152 15.05 6.21 12.41
CA VAL A 152 14.49 5.42 11.30
C VAL A 152 15.15 5.83 9.97
N PRO A 153 15.80 4.92 9.23
CA PRO A 153 16.34 5.25 7.91
C PRO A 153 15.22 5.63 6.92
N ALA A 154 15.29 6.86 6.37
CA ALA A 154 14.22 7.41 5.54
C ALA A 154 13.95 6.59 4.27
N ASP A 155 14.99 6.06 3.63
CA ASP A 155 14.84 5.26 2.41
C ASP A 155 14.19 3.90 2.70
N THR A 156 14.50 3.27 3.85
CA THR A 156 13.82 2.06 4.31
C THR A 156 12.35 2.33 4.62
N ALA A 157 12.06 3.43 5.32
CA ALA A 157 10.69 3.84 5.60
C ALA A 157 9.88 4.08 4.31
N ALA A 158 10.49 4.66 3.28
CA ALA A 158 9.86 4.86 1.97
C ALA A 158 9.52 3.53 1.27
N VAL A 159 10.42 2.54 1.32
CA VAL A 159 10.16 1.19 0.77
C VAL A 159 9.03 0.51 1.54
N MET A 160 9.03 0.58 2.87
CA MET A 160 7.96 0.03 3.71
C MET A 160 6.61 0.71 3.45
N PHE A 161 6.61 2.04 3.26
CA PHE A 161 5.44 2.81 2.89
C PHE A 161 4.83 2.31 1.56
N LEU A 162 5.66 2.09 0.54
CA LEU A 162 5.22 1.47 -0.72
C LEU A 162 4.72 0.03 -0.52
N GLY A 163 5.30 -0.67 0.46
CA GLY A 163 4.86 -1.99 0.91
C GLY A 163 3.46 -2.03 1.52
N LEU A 164 2.90 -0.89 1.97
CA LEU A 164 1.49 -0.81 2.38
C LEU A 164 0.53 -0.96 1.20
N ILE A 165 1.02 -0.70 -0.02
CA ILE A 165 0.20 -0.53 -1.23
C ILE A 165 0.34 -1.74 -2.16
N HIS A 166 1.57 -2.16 -2.44
CA HIS A 166 1.83 -3.16 -3.49
C HIS A 166 1.22 -4.54 -3.21
N PRO A 167 1.41 -5.17 -2.04
CA PRO A 167 0.76 -6.44 -1.72
C PRO A 167 -0.77 -6.33 -1.79
N ALA A 168 -1.34 -5.23 -1.32
CA ALA A 168 -2.77 -4.97 -1.38
C ALA A 168 -3.28 -4.87 -2.83
N ALA A 169 -2.53 -4.21 -3.73
CA ALA A 169 -2.85 -4.12 -5.14
C ALA A 169 -2.81 -5.49 -5.85
N ILE A 170 -1.84 -6.35 -5.49
CA ILE A 170 -1.77 -7.73 -6.00
C ILE A 170 -2.98 -8.54 -5.52
N LEU A 171 -3.28 -8.51 -4.21
CA LEU A 171 -4.42 -9.21 -3.65
C LEU A 171 -5.71 -8.77 -4.33
N TRP A 172 -5.90 -7.48 -4.53
CA TRP A 172 -7.04 -6.90 -5.26
C TRP A 172 -7.15 -7.40 -6.70
N LEU A 173 -6.04 -7.46 -7.44
CA LEU A 173 -6.03 -7.99 -8.80
C LEU A 173 -6.36 -9.49 -8.83
N THR A 174 -5.77 -10.28 -7.94
CA THR A 174 -5.97 -11.74 -7.88
C THR A 174 -7.34 -12.15 -7.33
N SER A 175 -7.96 -11.28 -6.51
CA SER A 175 -9.32 -11.47 -5.99
C SER A 175 -10.38 -10.89 -6.93
N ASN A 176 -10.01 -10.48 -8.15
CA ASN A 176 -10.90 -9.82 -9.11
C ASN A 176 -11.70 -8.66 -8.49
N GLY A 177 -11.04 -7.83 -7.69
CA GLY A 177 -11.64 -6.65 -7.08
C GLY A 177 -12.18 -6.84 -5.65
N ALA A 178 -12.34 -8.09 -5.17
CA ALA A 178 -12.99 -8.36 -3.88
C ALA A 178 -12.18 -7.91 -2.65
N PHE A 179 -10.84 -7.86 -2.72
CA PHE A 179 -10.01 -7.42 -1.61
C PHE A 179 -10.14 -5.91 -1.40
N ASN A 180 -10.51 -5.48 -0.20
CA ASN A 180 -10.68 -4.07 0.11
C ASN A 180 -9.33 -3.39 0.41
N VAL A 181 -8.71 -2.81 -0.63
CA VAL A 181 -7.43 -2.09 -0.54
C VAL A 181 -7.51 -0.95 0.47
N GLY A 182 -8.55 -0.13 0.43
CA GLY A 182 -8.70 1.03 1.32
C GLY A 182 -8.74 0.65 2.79
N LEU A 183 -9.55 -0.36 3.15
CA LEU A 183 -9.63 -0.86 4.53
C LEU A 183 -8.30 -1.44 4.99
N HIS A 184 -7.60 -2.19 4.12
CA HIS A 184 -6.29 -2.73 4.45
C HIS A 184 -5.28 -1.62 4.72
N THR A 185 -5.17 -0.62 3.84
CA THR A 185 -4.20 0.47 3.97
C THR A 185 -4.49 1.36 5.17
N GLU A 186 -5.76 1.59 5.52
CA GLU A 186 -6.12 2.34 6.74
C GLU A 186 -5.63 1.61 7.99
N ARG A 187 -5.82 0.29 8.08
CA ARG A 187 -5.31 -0.50 9.21
C ARG A 187 -3.79 -0.57 9.23
N ALA A 188 -3.17 -0.72 8.07
CA ALA A 188 -1.72 -0.82 7.94
C ALA A 188 -1.02 0.53 8.24
N TRP A 189 -1.68 1.65 7.94
CA TRP A 189 -1.20 2.99 8.27
C TRP A 189 -0.96 3.15 9.76
N SER A 190 -1.88 2.72 10.63
CA SER A 190 -1.72 2.82 12.08
C SER A 190 -0.48 2.09 12.59
N LEU A 191 -0.20 0.89 12.05
CA LEU A 191 0.99 0.12 12.39
C LEU A 191 2.27 0.80 11.89
N PHE A 192 2.24 1.32 10.65
CA PHE A 192 3.36 2.05 10.07
C PHE A 192 3.66 3.34 10.83
N ALA A 193 2.63 4.14 11.15
CA ALA A 193 2.75 5.38 11.91
C ALA A 193 3.40 5.16 13.27
N ASN A 194 3.01 4.11 14.01
CA ASN A 194 3.61 3.77 15.30
C ASN A 194 5.12 3.50 15.21
N MET A 195 5.61 3.02 14.07
CA MET A 195 7.05 2.77 13.88
C MET A 195 7.84 4.06 13.61
N ILE A 196 7.23 5.05 12.95
CA ILE A 196 7.96 6.22 12.41
C ILE A 196 7.68 7.54 13.12
N VAL A 197 6.52 7.69 13.77
CA VAL A 197 6.13 8.94 14.43
C VAL A 197 6.92 9.09 15.73
N ALA A 198 7.42 10.30 15.99
CA ALA A 198 8.10 10.59 17.24
C ALA A 198 7.12 10.41 18.41
N GLN A 199 7.50 9.60 19.41
CA GLN A 199 6.74 9.56 20.65
C GLN A 199 7.08 10.82 21.47
N PRO A 200 6.10 11.43 22.16
CA PRO A 200 6.44 12.46 23.14
C PRO A 200 7.45 11.85 24.11
N ALA A 201 8.56 12.56 24.33
CA ALA A 201 9.53 12.14 25.33
C ALA A 201 8.75 11.80 26.62
N PRO A 202 8.92 10.61 27.22
CA PRO A 202 8.34 10.37 28.52
C PRO A 202 8.80 11.52 29.40
N LEU A 203 7.85 12.20 30.05
CA LEU A 203 8.15 13.31 30.97
C LEU A 203 9.13 12.79 32.02
N ALA A 204 10.43 12.90 31.75
CA ALA A 204 11.52 12.58 32.65
C ALA A 204 11.61 13.76 33.62
N GLY A 205 10.57 13.85 34.44
CA GLY A 205 10.31 14.89 35.38
C GLY A 205 9.26 14.34 36.31
N ARG A 206 9.67 13.43 37.20
CA ARG A 206 8.96 13.28 38.47
C ARG A 206 8.75 14.70 38.98
N LEU A 207 7.52 15.13 39.13
CA LEU A 207 7.22 16.23 40.04
C LEU A 207 7.72 15.74 41.40
N HIS A 208 8.96 16.09 41.74
CA HIS A 208 9.42 16.10 43.12
C HIS A 208 8.56 17.20 43.76
N PHE A 209 7.38 16.81 44.23
CA PHE A 209 6.73 17.56 45.28
C PHE A 209 7.72 17.52 46.44
N ALA A 210 8.43 18.62 46.66
CA ALA A 210 9.19 18.83 47.87
C ALA A 210 8.21 18.66 49.02
N THR A 211 8.35 17.57 49.78
CA THR A 211 7.62 17.36 51.02
C THR A 211 7.95 18.56 51.89
N VAL A 212 6.99 19.45 52.12
CA VAL A 212 7.08 20.48 53.13
C VAL A 212 7.15 19.75 54.47
N GLU A 213 8.36 19.53 54.98
CA GLU A 213 8.56 19.07 56.36
C GLU A 213 7.99 20.14 57.29
N ARG A 214 6.75 19.90 57.72
CA ARG A 214 6.11 20.64 58.80
C ARG A 214 6.89 20.30 60.08
N ARG A 215 7.84 21.15 60.46
CA ARG A 215 8.44 21.17 61.80
C ARG A 215 7.32 21.24 62.83
N GLN A 216 6.98 20.12 63.45
CA GLN A 216 6.28 20.13 64.73
C GLN A 216 7.33 20.04 65.82
N ALA A 217 7.42 21.14 66.57
CA ALA A 217 8.22 21.25 67.76
C ALA A 217 7.80 20.18 68.77
N VAL A 218 8.82 19.51 69.30
CA VAL A 218 8.76 18.67 70.49
C VAL A 218 8.21 19.51 71.65
N ASN A 219 7.10 19.06 72.24
CA ASN A 219 6.73 19.46 73.59
C ASN A 219 6.58 18.19 74.44
N THR A 220 7.54 18.00 75.33
CA THR A 220 7.57 16.99 76.38
C THR A 220 6.72 17.46 77.56
N SER A 221 5.70 16.69 77.95
CA SER A 221 5.29 16.58 79.36
C SER A 221 4.29 15.43 79.56
N THR A 222 4.77 14.39 80.25
CA THR A 222 4.18 13.74 81.44
C THR A 222 2.70 13.34 81.42
N ARG A 223 2.39 12.02 81.41
CA ARG A 223 1.90 11.24 82.57
C ARG A 223 1.29 9.88 82.19
N ASP A 224 1.60 8.92 83.07
CA ASP A 224 0.79 7.81 83.60
C ASP A 224 0.44 6.58 82.74
N ASN A 225 1.09 5.47 83.14
CA ASN A 225 0.53 4.17 83.55
C ASN A 225 -0.77 3.68 82.89
N TYR A 226 -0.71 2.47 82.32
CA TYR A 226 -1.46 1.29 82.78
C TYR A 226 -0.82 0.00 82.23
N GLU A 227 -0.47 -0.90 83.14
CA GLU A 227 -0.38 -2.36 82.99
C GLU A 227 -1.71 -2.89 82.38
N ASN A 228 -1.95 -4.09 81.86
CA ASN A 228 -1.36 -5.43 81.79
C ASN A 228 -2.28 -6.14 80.75
N GLU A 229 -1.88 -7.07 79.88
CA GLU A 229 -1.86 -8.52 80.10
C GLU A 229 -2.42 -9.22 78.84
N HIS A 230 -2.09 -10.50 78.66
CA HIS A 230 -2.59 -11.51 77.69
C HIS A 230 -1.66 -11.92 76.52
N ARG A 231 -0.77 -12.86 76.86
CA ARG A 231 -0.23 -13.97 76.02
C ARG A 231 -1.38 -14.93 75.56
N PRO A 232 -1.18 -15.97 74.70
CA PRO A 232 0.07 -16.61 74.21
C PRO A 232 0.14 -16.99 72.69
N SER A 233 1.32 -17.47 72.28
CA SER A 233 1.65 -18.26 71.06
C SER A 233 0.99 -19.68 71.09
N PRO A 234 1.00 -20.60 70.05
CA PRO A 234 2.14 -20.94 69.16
C PRO A 234 1.83 -21.58 67.76
N ARG A 235 2.90 -22.05 67.07
CA ARG A 235 3.00 -23.10 66.00
C ARG A 235 2.73 -22.69 64.54
N ASN A 236 3.35 -23.24 63.50
CA ASN A 236 4.56 -24.07 63.24
C ASN A 236 4.56 -24.40 61.72
N ARG A 237 5.75 -24.56 61.09
CA ARG A 237 6.04 -25.34 59.83
C ARG A 237 5.42 -24.81 58.51
N ARG A 238 6.03 -24.89 57.31
CA ARG A 238 7.15 -25.61 56.65
C ARG A 238 7.44 -24.83 55.33
N GLN A 239 8.68 -24.56 54.89
CA GLN A 239 9.53 -25.41 53.99
C GLN A 239 8.75 -26.02 52.79
N SER A 240 9.09 -25.98 51.48
CA SER A 240 10.26 -25.60 50.65
C SER A 240 9.80 -25.54 49.15
N PRO A 241 10.57 -25.84 48.06
CA PRO A 241 10.95 -24.84 47.06
C PRO A 241 10.73 -25.19 45.55
N ARG A 242 11.02 -24.19 44.68
CA ARG A 242 11.69 -24.21 43.35
C ARG A 242 11.49 -25.33 42.28
N ARG A 243 11.34 -24.82 41.05
CA ARG A 243 12.02 -25.14 39.74
C ARG A 243 11.42 -26.18 38.78
N SER A 244 11.18 -25.72 37.53
CA SER A 244 11.70 -26.21 36.22
C SER A 244 10.71 -25.74 35.13
N GLY A 245 11.06 -25.23 33.94
CA GLY A 245 12.27 -25.37 33.13
C GLY A 245 12.01 -26.36 31.98
N VAL A 246 11.34 -25.93 30.90
CA VAL A 246 11.14 -26.76 29.69
C VAL A 246 11.59 -26.00 28.44
N ARG A 247 12.41 -26.70 27.65
CA ARG A 247 13.16 -26.26 26.47
C ARG A 247 12.46 -26.84 25.23
N TRP A 248 12.32 -26.05 24.16
CA TRP A 248 11.73 -26.50 22.89
C TRP A 248 12.80 -27.08 21.95
N SER A 249 12.52 -28.25 21.35
CA SER A 249 13.33 -28.88 20.31
C SER A 249 12.56 -28.94 18.98
N ALA A 250 13.25 -28.56 17.89
CA ALA A 250 12.76 -28.53 16.52
C ALA A 250 12.66 -29.93 15.89
N GLY A 251 11.53 -30.21 15.23
CA GLY A 251 11.31 -31.42 14.42
C GLY A 251 11.42 -31.13 12.91
N ARG A 252 12.26 -31.91 12.23
CA ARG A 252 12.31 -32.05 10.76
C ARG A 252 11.20 -33.02 10.29
N VAL A 253 10.62 -32.77 9.12
CA VAL A 253 9.72 -33.72 8.42
C VAL A 253 10.35 -34.12 7.09
N PRO A 254 10.45 -35.42 6.75
CA PRO A 254 10.89 -35.88 5.43
C PRO A 254 9.74 -36.38 4.53
N GLY A 255 9.84 -36.03 3.24
CA GLY A 255 9.57 -36.82 2.04
C GLY A 255 8.25 -37.58 1.83
N ALA A 256 7.55 -37.28 0.73
CA ALA A 256 6.81 -38.28 -0.05
C ALA A 256 6.67 -37.83 -1.52
N ALA A 257 7.07 -38.70 -2.44
CA ALA A 257 6.96 -38.57 -3.87
C ALA A 257 5.76 -39.39 -4.41
N ARG A 258 5.19 -38.89 -5.53
CA ARG A 258 4.41 -39.59 -6.57
C ARG A 258 3.13 -40.34 -6.17
N THR A 259 2.02 -39.88 -6.75
CA THR A 259 1.15 -40.73 -7.60
C THR A 259 0.31 -39.86 -8.53
N ALA A 260 0.41 -40.14 -9.83
CA ALA A 260 -0.48 -39.64 -10.86
C ALA A 260 -1.41 -40.79 -11.27
N ARG A 261 -2.74 -40.55 -11.33
CA ARG A 261 -3.67 -41.27 -12.21
C ARG A 261 -5.04 -40.60 -12.28
N ARG A 262 -5.41 -40.24 -13.53
CA ARG A 262 -6.73 -40.25 -14.17
C ARG A 262 -7.96 -39.71 -13.41
N ALA A 263 -8.49 -38.59 -13.93
CA ALA A 263 -9.92 -38.44 -14.17
C ALA A 263 -10.11 -37.66 -15.49
N ALA A 264 -10.55 -38.37 -16.53
CA ALA A 264 -11.06 -37.77 -17.75
C ALA A 264 -12.52 -37.37 -17.48
N VAL A 265 -12.82 -36.08 -17.55
CA VAL A 265 -14.18 -35.56 -17.52
C VAL A 265 -14.56 -35.17 -18.93
N THR A 266 -15.52 -35.92 -19.47
CA THR A 266 -16.19 -35.69 -20.75
C THR A 266 -16.94 -34.35 -20.70
N LEU A 267 -16.42 -33.32 -21.36
CA LEU A 267 -17.14 -32.07 -21.60
C LEU A 267 -18.03 -32.26 -22.83
N GLN A 268 -19.31 -32.49 -22.60
CA GLN A 268 -20.36 -32.46 -23.61
C GLN A 268 -20.55 -31.01 -24.07
N SER A 269 -20.36 -30.75 -25.37
CA SER A 269 -20.57 -29.43 -25.97
C SER A 269 -22.06 -29.04 -25.95
N PRO A 270 -22.41 -27.76 -25.71
CA PRO A 270 -23.79 -27.30 -25.82
C PRO A 270 -24.29 -27.33 -27.27
N PRO A 271 -25.60 -27.52 -27.51
CA PRO A 271 -26.17 -27.65 -28.86
C PRO A 271 -26.08 -26.34 -29.65
N GLN A 272 -25.74 -26.47 -30.94
CA GLN A 272 -25.72 -25.38 -31.92
C GLN A 272 -27.15 -24.95 -32.30
N PRO A 273 -27.42 -23.65 -32.50
CA PRO A 273 -28.70 -23.20 -33.05
C PRO A 273 -28.86 -23.61 -34.53
N PRO A 274 -30.10 -23.73 -35.03
CA PRO A 274 -30.38 -24.28 -36.36
C PRO A 274 -29.84 -23.40 -37.49
N ARG A 275 -29.37 -24.07 -38.55
CA ARG A 275 -28.88 -23.48 -39.80
C ARG A 275 -30.05 -22.89 -40.60
N GLU A 276 -30.03 -21.59 -40.85
CA GLU A 276 -30.84 -20.98 -41.91
C GLU A 276 -30.27 -21.41 -43.27
N ASN A 277 -31.00 -22.30 -43.96
CA ASN A 277 -30.82 -22.50 -45.39
C ASN A 277 -31.56 -21.38 -46.12
N GLY A 278 -30.83 -20.69 -47.00
CA GLY A 278 -31.32 -19.53 -47.73
C GLY A 278 -32.16 -19.81 -48.97
N TYR A 279 -32.19 -18.76 -49.79
CA TYR A 279 -32.75 -18.58 -51.14
C TYR A 279 -34.16 -17.98 -51.22
N GLY A 280 -34.19 -16.75 -51.74
CA GLY A 280 -35.41 -16.04 -52.13
C GLY A 280 -35.14 -14.59 -52.54
N SER A 281 -34.24 -14.37 -53.50
CA SER A 281 -34.22 -13.10 -54.26
C SER A 281 -35.38 -13.12 -55.27
N PRO A 282 -35.99 -11.96 -55.53
CA PRO A 282 -36.35 -11.61 -56.90
C PRO A 282 -35.73 -10.25 -57.29
N SER A 283 -35.08 -10.22 -58.44
CA SER A 283 -34.84 -8.98 -59.20
C SER A 283 -35.94 -8.85 -60.30
N PRO A 284 -35.97 -7.78 -61.10
CA PRO A 284 -37.08 -6.84 -61.12
C PRO A 284 -37.99 -7.01 -62.34
N GLY A 285 -39.24 -6.58 -62.21
CA GLY A 285 -40.21 -6.36 -63.28
C GLY A 285 -41.13 -5.23 -62.86
#